data_AF-F2R876-F1
#
_entry.id   AF-F2R876-F1
#
_cell.length_a   1.000
_cell.length_b   1.000
_cell.length_c   1.000
_cell.angle_alpha   90.00
_cell.angle_beta   90.00
_cell.angle_gamma   90.00
#
_symmetry.space_group_name_H-M   'P 1'
#
loop_
_entity.id
_entity.type
_entity.pdbx_description
1 polymer ?
#
loop_
_entity_poly.entity_id
_entity_poly.type
_entity_poly.pdbx_seq_one_letter_code
_entity_poly.pdbx_strand_id
1 'polypeptide(L)'
;MWELARGQISAFGEAKPLASWAEDPRCAVNREALRTRLALGWLPEDAITRQRHDKPVLEHTFQERTLTLRGWADQSGIKYHTLYNRIAKFGMTFEEALLKGADGPDFTMYITAFGETKPLCHWGVDPRANCSTTTIRRRLTQGWDPEQAIVEEPQNRSTLGTGIPHRAYGLSMGLEDWARHTQIPVGTLRYAMDQHELPLESALHALGWSPQSEPAAVHDLITITADQLLPGDRVLGITTEGSPAPVLTVRRPPADQRPQPGVPTSLPSAQALPRLARPSSAAGLRR
;
A
#
# COMPACT_ATOMS: atom_id res chain seq x y z
N MET A 1 13.93 34.26 -10.81
CA MET A 1 13.59 33.47 -9.61
C MET A 1 14.51 32.27 -9.34
N TRP A 2 15.62 32.08 -10.08
CA TRP A 2 16.65 31.05 -9.77
C TRP A 2 17.79 31.56 -8.87
N GLU A 3 17.79 32.86 -8.57
CA GLU A 3 18.87 33.53 -7.82
C GLU A 3 18.82 33.20 -6.32
N LEU A 4 17.64 33.00 -5.75
CA LEU A 4 17.46 32.57 -4.35
C LEU A 4 18.08 31.20 -4.07
N ALA A 5 18.19 30.33 -5.08
CA ALA A 5 18.76 29.00 -4.93
C ALA A 5 20.31 28.98 -4.96
N ARG A 6 20.95 30.08 -5.41
CA ARG A 6 22.42 30.19 -5.49
C ARG A 6 23.01 31.12 -4.43
N GLY A 7 22.18 31.95 -3.79
CA GLY A 7 22.59 32.91 -2.76
C GLY A 7 22.36 32.44 -1.33
N GLN A 8 22.51 33.37 -0.39
CA GLN A 8 22.05 33.18 0.98
C GLN A 8 20.52 33.24 1.01
N ILE A 9 19.90 32.26 1.65
CA ILE A 9 18.47 32.17 1.84
C ILE A 9 18.19 32.72 3.24
N SER A 10 17.43 33.81 3.30
CA SER A 10 16.99 34.41 4.56
C SER A 10 15.69 33.75 5.01
N ALA A 11 15.71 33.07 6.15
CA ALA A 11 14.54 32.47 6.79
C ALA A 11 14.69 32.51 8.32
N PHE A 12 13.60 32.68 9.07
CA PHE A 12 13.61 32.68 10.54
C PHE A 12 14.59 33.71 11.16
N GLY A 13 14.84 34.82 10.46
CA GLY A 13 15.80 35.85 10.88
C GLY A 13 17.28 35.48 10.66
N GLU A 14 17.58 34.34 10.05
CA GLU A 14 18.93 33.89 9.72
C GLU A 14 19.14 33.84 8.20
N ALA A 15 20.35 34.16 7.72
CA ALA A 15 20.72 34.02 6.32
C ALA A 15 21.78 32.93 6.17
N LYS A 16 21.41 31.81 5.55
CA LYS A 16 22.30 30.64 5.38
C LYS A 16 22.31 30.18 3.91
N PRO A 17 23.40 29.57 3.43
CA PRO A 17 23.40 28.94 2.11
C PRO A 17 22.49 27.71 2.09
N LEU A 18 22.02 27.33 0.91
CA LEU A 18 21.12 26.18 0.69
C LEU A 18 21.63 24.88 1.36
N ALA A 19 22.93 24.62 1.34
CA ALA A 19 23.52 23.42 1.95
C ALA A 19 23.33 23.42 3.48
N SER A 20 23.65 24.53 4.14
CA SER A 20 23.48 24.68 5.58
C SER A 20 22.01 24.65 5.99
N TRP A 21 21.09 25.17 5.17
CA TRP A 21 19.66 25.00 5.43
C TRP A 21 19.20 23.56 5.29
N ALA A 22 19.72 22.81 4.31
CA ALA A 22 19.34 21.41 4.12
C ALA A 22 19.84 20.47 5.25
N GLU A 23 20.89 20.88 5.96
CA GLU A 23 21.42 20.19 7.15
C GLU A 23 20.80 20.71 8.45
N ASP A 24 20.04 21.80 8.40
CA ASP A 24 19.40 22.39 9.57
C ASP A 24 18.28 21.46 10.08
N PRO A 25 18.17 21.22 11.40
CA PRO A 25 17.15 20.33 11.95
C PRO A 25 15.71 20.79 11.69
N ARG A 26 15.51 22.07 11.35
CA ARG A 26 14.21 22.62 10.97
C ARG A 26 13.80 22.24 9.54
N CYS A 27 14.73 21.78 8.71
CA CYS A 27 14.47 21.45 7.32
C CYS A 27 13.82 20.08 7.19
N ALA A 28 12.56 20.06 6.77
CA ALA A 28 11.77 18.86 6.60
C ALA A 28 12.02 18.14 5.26
N VAL A 29 12.92 18.65 4.43
CA VAL A 29 13.18 18.14 3.07
C VAL A 29 14.65 18.12 2.73
N ASN A 30 15.04 17.28 1.77
CA ASN A 30 16.42 17.25 1.29
C ASN A 30 16.78 18.51 0.47
N ARG A 31 18.08 18.74 0.27
CA ARG A 31 18.64 19.89 -0.46
C ARG A 31 18.01 20.12 -1.83
N GLU A 32 17.75 19.05 -2.58
CA GLU A 32 17.22 19.13 -3.94
C GLU A 32 15.74 19.53 -3.98
N ALA A 33 14.95 19.01 -3.04
CA ALA A 33 13.57 19.40 -2.84
C ALA A 33 13.47 20.87 -2.37
N LEU A 34 14.34 21.30 -1.45
CA LEU A 34 14.43 22.70 -1.02
C LEU A 34 14.77 23.63 -2.20
N ARG A 35 15.77 23.25 -3.01
CA ARG A 35 16.16 23.97 -4.23
C ARG A 35 14.99 24.13 -5.20
N THR A 36 14.25 23.05 -5.42
CA THR A 36 13.09 23.03 -6.31
C THR A 36 11.98 23.94 -5.79
N ARG A 37 11.66 23.90 -4.48
CA ARG A 37 10.66 24.78 -3.86
C ARG A 37 10.99 26.25 -4.02
N LEU A 38 12.24 26.64 -3.74
CA LEU A 38 12.70 28.03 -3.91
C LEU A 38 12.66 28.47 -5.38
N ALA A 39 13.04 27.60 -6.32
CA ALA A 39 12.93 27.89 -7.75
C ALA A 39 11.49 28.06 -8.23
N LEU A 40 10.53 27.39 -7.57
CA LEU A 40 9.09 27.55 -7.77
C LEU A 40 8.51 28.77 -7.02
N GLY A 41 9.34 29.59 -6.38
CA GLY A 41 8.92 30.84 -5.72
C GLY A 41 8.31 30.67 -4.34
N TRP A 42 8.55 29.55 -3.67
CA TRP A 42 8.11 29.36 -2.29
C TRP A 42 8.82 30.33 -1.34
N LEU A 43 8.12 30.76 -0.29
CA LEU A 43 8.74 31.48 0.81
C LEU A 43 9.78 30.58 1.50
N PRO A 44 10.95 31.11 1.87
CA PRO A 44 12.01 30.31 2.50
C PRO A 44 11.55 29.49 3.71
N GLU A 45 10.76 30.08 4.61
CA GLU A 45 10.23 29.44 5.81
C GLU A 45 9.33 28.24 5.47
N ASP A 46 8.41 28.42 4.51
CA ASP A 46 7.52 27.37 4.02
C ASP A 46 8.30 26.28 3.27
N ALA A 47 9.30 26.69 2.49
CA ALA A 47 10.13 25.78 1.72
C ALA A 47 10.96 24.85 2.62
N ILE A 48 11.38 25.35 3.80
CA ILE A 48 12.14 24.62 4.82
C ILE A 48 11.21 23.73 5.67
N THR A 49 10.11 24.27 6.19
CA THR A 49 9.30 23.59 7.22
C THR A 49 8.26 22.64 6.68
N ARG A 50 7.71 22.90 5.49
CA ARG A 50 6.60 22.09 4.97
C ARG A 50 7.11 20.70 4.67
N GLN A 51 6.54 19.68 5.30
CA GLN A 51 6.94 18.30 5.04
C GLN A 51 6.73 17.96 3.57
N ARG A 52 7.56 17.07 3.03
CA ARG A 52 7.24 16.44 1.75
C ARG A 52 5.91 15.72 1.97
N HIS A 53 4.89 16.03 1.18
CA HIS A 53 3.71 15.18 1.15
C HIS A 53 4.21 13.79 0.74
N ASP A 54 4.26 12.87 1.70
CA ASP A 54 4.40 11.47 1.39
C ASP A 54 3.22 11.14 0.51
N LYS A 55 3.52 10.93 -0.78
CA LYS A 55 2.50 10.44 -1.68
C LYS A 55 2.02 9.14 -1.04
N PRO A 56 0.70 8.97 -0.81
CA PRO A 56 0.20 7.73 -0.26
C PRO A 56 0.76 6.62 -1.12
N VAL A 57 1.34 5.62 -0.47
CA VAL A 57 1.77 4.41 -1.14
C VAL A 57 0.49 3.80 -1.69
N LEU A 58 0.27 4.00 -2.99
CA LEU A 58 -0.87 3.43 -3.70
C LEU A 58 -0.59 1.94 -3.82
N GLU A 59 -1.02 1.19 -2.82
CA GLU A 59 -0.99 -0.27 -2.82
C GLU A 59 -2.19 -0.79 -3.58
N HIS A 60 -1.94 -1.79 -4.40
CA HIS A 60 -2.97 -2.45 -5.19
C HIS A 60 -2.82 -3.96 -5.04
N THR A 61 -3.94 -4.63 -4.84
CA THR A 61 -4.01 -6.10 -4.78
C THR A 61 -4.45 -6.65 -6.13
N PHE A 62 -3.69 -7.59 -6.66
CA PHE A 62 -4.03 -8.33 -7.88
C PHE A 62 -3.48 -9.76 -7.78
N GLN A 63 -4.34 -10.75 -8.05
CA GLN A 63 -4.01 -12.19 -7.96
C GLN A 63 -3.30 -12.55 -6.65
N GLU A 64 -3.91 -12.17 -5.51
CA GLU A 64 -3.44 -12.45 -4.14
C GLU A 64 -2.12 -11.77 -3.73
N ARG A 65 -1.52 -10.97 -4.62
CA ARG A 65 -0.33 -10.17 -4.32
C ARG A 65 -0.72 -8.73 -4.11
N THR A 66 -0.21 -8.12 -3.04
CA THR A 66 -0.34 -6.68 -2.80
C THR A 66 1.02 -6.04 -2.98
N LEU A 67 1.14 -5.15 -3.98
CA LEU A 67 2.35 -4.38 -4.22
C LEU A 67 1.98 -2.90 -4.36
N THR A 68 2.98 -2.06 -4.16
CA THR A 68 2.87 -0.64 -4.50
C THR A 68 2.70 -0.48 -6.02
N LEU A 69 2.09 0.61 -6.47
CA LEU A 69 1.98 0.93 -7.90
C LEU A 69 3.34 0.93 -8.61
N ARG A 70 4.42 1.25 -7.88
CA ARG A 70 5.80 1.13 -8.38
C ARG A 70 6.27 -0.32 -8.45
N GLY A 71 6.01 -1.12 -7.42
CA GLY A 71 6.32 -2.56 -7.48
C GLY A 71 5.61 -3.25 -8.64
N TRP A 72 4.34 -2.93 -8.88
CA TRP A 72 3.60 -3.42 -10.04
C TRP A 72 4.14 -2.92 -11.38
N ALA A 73 4.60 -1.68 -11.46
CA ALA A 73 5.28 -1.14 -12.63
C ALA A 73 6.56 -1.93 -12.96
N ASP A 74 7.37 -2.19 -11.94
CA ASP A 74 8.63 -2.92 -12.10
C ASP A 74 8.39 -4.40 -12.47
N GLN A 75 7.38 -5.02 -11.85
CA GLN A 75 7.00 -6.42 -12.07
C GLN A 75 6.45 -6.64 -13.49
N SER A 76 5.48 -5.82 -13.91
CA SER A 76 4.84 -5.90 -15.24
C SER A 76 5.71 -5.34 -16.38
N GLY A 77 6.80 -4.65 -16.05
CA GLY A 77 7.61 -3.90 -17.02
C GLY A 77 6.92 -2.67 -17.59
N ILE A 78 5.75 -2.27 -17.07
CA ILE A 78 5.03 -1.06 -17.45
C ILE A 78 5.60 0.13 -16.68
N LYS A 79 5.89 1.24 -17.36
CA LYS A 79 6.39 2.45 -16.65
C LYS A 79 5.38 2.91 -15.59
N TYR A 80 5.89 3.27 -14.40
CA TYR A 80 5.09 3.80 -13.30
C TYR A 80 4.11 4.91 -13.73
N HIS A 81 4.58 5.89 -14.50
CA HIS A 81 3.73 6.99 -14.97
C HIS A 81 2.63 6.53 -15.93
N THR A 82 2.85 5.46 -16.68
CA THR A 82 1.84 4.87 -17.56
C THR A 82 0.73 4.24 -16.74
N LEU A 83 1.06 3.42 -15.74
CA LEU A 83 0.06 2.84 -14.83
C LEU A 83 -0.69 3.93 -14.05
N TYR A 84 0.03 4.92 -13.50
CA TYR A 84 -0.58 6.03 -12.79
C TYR A 84 -1.56 6.82 -13.67
N ASN A 85 -1.19 7.14 -14.91
CA ASN A 85 -2.09 7.87 -15.82
C ASN A 85 -3.32 7.03 -16.22
N ARG A 86 -3.16 5.72 -16.44
CA ARG A 86 -4.28 4.80 -16.72
C ARG A 86 -5.33 4.84 -15.63
N ILE A 87 -4.90 4.74 -14.37
CA ILE A 87 -5.80 4.69 -13.23
C ILE A 87 -6.36 6.08 -12.91
N ALA A 88 -5.48 7.08 -12.73
CA ALA A 88 -5.87 8.38 -12.18
C ALA A 88 -6.44 9.35 -13.23
N LYS A 89 -6.00 9.28 -14.49
CA LYS A 89 -6.46 10.20 -15.55
C LYS A 89 -7.47 9.58 -16.49
N PHE A 90 -7.28 8.31 -16.83
CA PHE A 90 -8.14 7.62 -17.80
C PHE A 90 -9.25 6.79 -17.13
N GLY A 91 -9.26 6.69 -15.79
CA GLY A 91 -10.31 5.99 -15.04
C GLY A 91 -10.33 4.48 -15.26
N MET A 92 -9.23 3.90 -15.75
CA MET A 92 -9.08 2.47 -15.98
C MET A 92 -8.96 1.74 -14.64
N THR A 93 -9.52 0.54 -14.53
CA THR A 93 -9.31 -0.28 -13.33
C THR A 93 -7.85 -0.70 -13.22
N PHE A 94 -7.38 -0.99 -12.01
CA PHE A 94 -6.00 -1.43 -11.80
C PHE A 94 -5.67 -2.71 -12.59
N GLU A 95 -6.59 -3.67 -12.60
CA GLU A 95 -6.48 -4.91 -13.36
C GLU A 95 -6.41 -4.67 -14.88
N GLU A 96 -7.32 -3.88 -15.44
CA GLU A 96 -7.29 -3.52 -16.86
C GLU A 96 -5.98 -2.81 -17.23
N ALA A 97 -5.48 -1.94 -16.35
CA ALA A 97 -4.24 -1.20 -16.59
C ALA A 97 -3.02 -2.12 -16.65
N LEU A 98 -2.99 -3.19 -15.85
CA LEU A 98 -1.96 -4.23 -15.89
C LEU A 98 -2.11 -5.12 -17.12
N LEU A 99 -3.31 -5.64 -17.38
CA LEU A 99 -3.57 -6.59 -18.47
C LEU A 99 -3.34 -5.96 -19.85
N LYS A 100 -3.52 -4.63 -19.97
CA LYS A 100 -3.19 -3.89 -21.19
C LYS A 100 -1.70 -3.95 -21.54
N GLY A 101 -0.82 -4.21 -20.58
CA GLY A 101 0.63 -4.29 -20.82
C GLY A 101 1.25 -2.94 -21.19
N ALA A 102 2.56 -2.92 -21.47
CA ALA A 102 3.22 -1.73 -22.01
C ALA A 102 3.01 -1.65 -23.53
N ASP A 103 3.04 -0.43 -24.08
CA ASP A 103 2.92 -0.23 -25.52
C ASP A 103 4.23 -0.66 -26.19
N GLY A 104 4.19 -1.67 -27.06
CA GLY A 104 5.34 -2.13 -27.85
C GLY A 104 5.25 -3.61 -28.29
N PRO A 105 5.90 -3.99 -29.40
CA PRO A 105 5.82 -5.34 -29.97
C PRO A 105 6.33 -6.43 -29.01
N ASP A 106 7.32 -6.07 -28.18
CA ASP A 106 7.93 -6.98 -27.20
C ASP A 106 6.95 -7.45 -26.12
N PHE A 107 5.94 -6.64 -25.77
CA PHE A 107 4.96 -6.95 -24.73
C PHE A 107 3.75 -7.72 -25.26
N THR A 108 3.55 -7.70 -26.58
CA THR A 108 2.55 -8.50 -27.31
C THR A 108 3.08 -9.87 -27.75
N MET A 109 4.34 -10.20 -27.43
CA MET A 109 4.92 -11.51 -27.69
C MET A 109 4.18 -12.58 -26.89
N TYR A 110 3.61 -13.57 -27.57
CA TYR A 110 2.95 -14.70 -26.93
C TYR A 110 3.95 -15.79 -26.58
N ILE A 111 3.84 -16.30 -25.35
CA ILE A 111 4.70 -17.36 -24.82
C ILE A 111 3.81 -18.47 -24.31
N THR A 112 4.12 -19.69 -24.75
CA THR A 112 3.50 -20.92 -24.27
C THR A 112 4.33 -21.49 -23.12
N ALA A 113 3.72 -21.62 -21.95
CA ALA A 113 4.33 -22.18 -20.74
C ALA A 113 3.22 -22.77 -19.85
N PHE A 114 3.49 -23.86 -19.13
CA PHE A 114 2.54 -24.55 -18.25
C PHE A 114 1.23 -24.97 -18.96
N GLY A 115 1.30 -25.28 -20.25
CA GLY A 115 0.14 -25.61 -21.08
C GLY A 115 -0.75 -24.42 -21.47
N GLU A 116 -0.38 -23.20 -21.10
CA GLU A 116 -1.13 -21.97 -21.40
C GLU A 116 -0.33 -21.08 -22.37
N THR A 117 -1.01 -20.33 -23.24
CA THR A 117 -0.37 -19.34 -24.11
C THR A 117 -0.90 -17.95 -23.79
N LYS A 118 -0.02 -17.09 -23.29
CA LYS A 118 -0.34 -15.72 -22.85
C LYS A 118 0.68 -14.73 -23.38
N PRO A 119 0.32 -13.43 -23.50
CA PRO A 119 1.30 -12.40 -23.81
C PRO A 119 2.31 -12.28 -22.65
N LEU A 120 3.55 -11.93 -22.97
CA LEU A 120 4.67 -11.84 -22.04
C LEU A 120 4.39 -10.95 -20.82
N CYS A 121 3.64 -9.85 -20.98
CA CYS A 121 3.26 -8.99 -19.87
C CYS A 121 2.38 -9.70 -18.83
N HIS A 122 1.53 -10.63 -19.25
CA HIS A 122 0.66 -11.42 -18.36
C HIS A 122 1.48 -12.42 -17.56
N TRP A 123 2.48 -13.04 -18.17
CA TRP A 123 3.41 -13.91 -17.45
C TRP A 123 4.17 -13.17 -16.35
N GLY A 124 4.55 -11.90 -16.57
CA GLY A 124 5.23 -11.14 -15.52
C GLY A 124 4.36 -10.82 -14.30
N VAL A 125 3.03 -10.79 -14.43
CA VAL A 125 2.13 -10.57 -13.29
C VAL A 125 1.51 -11.85 -12.75
N ASP A 126 1.73 -12.98 -13.43
CA ASP A 126 1.23 -14.30 -13.03
C ASP A 126 1.82 -14.70 -11.67
N PRO A 127 1.04 -15.34 -10.77
CA PRO A 127 1.50 -15.76 -9.45
C PRO A 127 2.69 -16.74 -9.52
N ARG A 128 2.84 -17.48 -10.61
CA ARG A 128 3.95 -18.41 -10.83
C ARG A 128 5.28 -17.70 -11.13
N ALA A 129 5.24 -16.42 -11.51
CA ALA A 129 6.43 -15.69 -11.90
C ALA A 129 7.23 -15.18 -10.71
N ASN A 130 8.50 -15.60 -10.65
CA ASN A 130 9.47 -15.16 -9.64
C ASN A 130 10.33 -13.98 -10.10
N CYS A 131 10.11 -13.50 -11.32
CA CYS A 131 10.85 -12.40 -11.92
C CYS A 131 9.97 -11.49 -12.77
N SER A 132 10.49 -10.31 -13.12
CA SER A 132 9.77 -9.33 -13.92
C SER A 132 9.61 -9.76 -15.38
N THR A 133 8.62 -9.19 -16.08
CA THR A 133 8.46 -9.32 -17.55
C THR A 133 9.75 -9.08 -18.32
N THR A 134 10.55 -8.09 -17.90
CA THR A 134 11.85 -7.76 -18.52
C THR A 134 12.89 -8.85 -18.32
N THR A 135 12.88 -9.53 -17.16
CA THR A 135 13.78 -10.65 -16.87
C THR A 135 13.40 -11.87 -17.68
N ILE A 136 12.10 -12.21 -17.74
CA ILE A 136 11.56 -13.30 -18.56
C ILE A 136 11.99 -13.09 -20.02
N ARG A 137 11.78 -11.88 -20.57
CA ARG A 137 12.21 -11.53 -21.94
C ARG A 137 13.70 -11.79 -22.18
N ARG A 138 14.55 -11.31 -21.26
CA ARG A 138 16.00 -11.44 -21.38
C ARG A 138 16.41 -12.92 -21.41
N ARG A 139 15.80 -13.74 -20.55
CA ARG A 139 16.05 -15.19 -20.51
C ARG A 139 15.60 -15.88 -21.78
N LEU A 140 14.42 -15.57 -22.29
CA LEU A 140 13.94 -16.11 -23.56
C LEU A 140 14.86 -15.73 -24.74
N THR A 141 15.35 -14.48 -24.75
CA THR A 141 16.33 -14.04 -25.76
C THR A 141 17.66 -14.78 -25.64
N GLN A 142 17.99 -15.27 -24.45
CA GLN A 142 19.16 -16.12 -24.18
C GLN A 142 18.88 -17.61 -24.43
N GLY A 143 17.71 -17.97 -24.96
CA GLY A 143 17.35 -19.35 -25.30
C GLY A 143 16.90 -20.20 -24.11
N TRP A 144 16.49 -19.58 -23.00
CA TRP A 144 15.91 -20.31 -21.87
C TRP A 144 14.58 -20.93 -22.24
N ASP A 145 14.27 -22.08 -21.63
CA ASP A 145 12.93 -22.65 -21.67
C ASP A 145 11.91 -21.68 -21.04
N PRO A 146 10.69 -21.51 -21.59
CA PRO A 146 9.68 -20.60 -21.06
C PRO A 146 9.29 -20.83 -19.60
N GLU A 147 9.11 -22.08 -19.18
CA GLU A 147 8.71 -22.39 -17.81
C GLU A 147 9.85 -22.06 -16.84
N GLN A 148 11.07 -22.43 -17.22
CA GLN A 148 12.28 -22.08 -16.47
C GLN A 148 12.46 -20.56 -16.40
N ALA A 149 12.23 -19.84 -17.50
CA ALA A 149 12.37 -18.40 -17.57
C ALA A 149 11.41 -17.65 -16.64
N ILE A 150 10.23 -18.22 -16.39
CA ILE A 150 9.19 -17.64 -15.51
C ILE A 150 9.47 -17.95 -14.03
N VAL A 151 9.81 -19.20 -13.71
CA VAL A 151 9.88 -19.69 -12.32
C VAL A 151 11.25 -19.49 -11.70
N GLU A 152 12.34 -19.48 -12.47
CA GLU A 152 13.67 -19.40 -11.87
C GLU A 152 13.97 -18.00 -11.29
N GLU A 153 14.72 -17.91 -10.20
CA GLU A 153 15.03 -16.62 -9.59
C GLU A 153 16.15 -15.88 -10.34
N PRO A 154 16.10 -14.54 -10.48
CA PRO A 154 17.15 -13.79 -11.16
C PRO A 154 18.47 -13.86 -10.36
N GLN A 155 19.59 -14.21 -11.02
CA GLN A 155 20.91 -14.27 -10.37
C GLN A 155 21.41 -12.91 -9.85
N ASN A 156 20.96 -11.80 -10.46
CA ASN A 156 21.29 -10.44 -10.04
C ASN A 156 20.00 -9.66 -9.74
N ARG A 157 19.57 -9.65 -8.47
CA ARG A 157 18.31 -9.04 -7.99
C ARG A 157 18.45 -7.58 -7.54
N SER A 158 19.57 -6.91 -7.83
CA SER A 158 19.89 -5.55 -7.35
C SER A 158 18.94 -4.43 -7.81
N THR A 159 17.98 -4.71 -8.70
CA THR A 159 17.04 -3.72 -9.26
C THR A 159 15.59 -3.83 -8.78
N LEU A 160 15.26 -4.78 -7.88
CA LEU A 160 13.92 -4.93 -7.29
C LEU A 160 13.96 -4.60 -5.80
N GLY A 161 14.01 -3.30 -5.46
CA GLY A 161 14.17 -2.89 -4.07
C GLY A 161 15.56 -3.26 -3.51
N THR A 162 16.05 -2.48 -2.57
CA THR A 162 17.45 -2.50 -2.14
C THR A 162 17.76 -3.65 -1.17
N GLY A 163 17.48 -4.91 -1.52
CA GLY A 163 17.79 -6.03 -0.64
C GLY A 163 17.73 -7.41 -1.27
N ILE A 164 18.49 -8.33 -0.66
CA ILE A 164 18.39 -9.78 -0.91
C ILE A 164 16.94 -10.20 -0.58
N PRO A 165 16.28 -10.97 -1.44
CA PRO A 165 14.94 -11.50 -1.19
C PRO A 165 15.01 -12.51 -0.04
N HIS A 166 14.14 -12.36 0.95
CA HIS A 166 14.05 -13.31 2.04
C HIS A 166 12.76 -14.11 1.92
N ARG A 167 12.87 -15.43 2.08
CA ARG A 167 11.74 -16.35 2.05
C ARG A 167 11.26 -16.63 3.47
N ALA A 168 9.96 -16.48 3.67
CA ALA A 168 9.28 -16.93 4.87
C ALA A 168 7.83 -17.23 4.55
N TYR A 169 7.30 -18.35 5.05
CA TYR A 169 5.88 -18.71 4.94
C TYR A 169 5.34 -18.74 3.49
N GLY A 170 6.15 -19.23 2.55
CA GLY A 170 5.79 -19.31 1.13
C GLY A 170 5.82 -17.97 0.37
N LEU A 171 6.09 -16.85 1.05
CA LEU A 171 6.25 -15.53 0.46
C LEU A 171 7.73 -15.21 0.24
N SER A 172 8.04 -14.51 -0.85
CA SER A 172 9.38 -14.02 -1.17
C SER A 172 9.31 -12.54 -1.50
N MET A 173 9.92 -11.71 -0.66
CA MET A 173 9.96 -10.25 -0.85
C MET A 173 11.24 -9.68 -0.22
N GLY A 174 11.56 -8.41 -0.51
CA GLY A 174 12.71 -7.74 0.09
C GLY A 174 12.52 -7.51 1.59
N LEU A 175 13.61 -7.35 2.34
CA LEU A 175 13.53 -7.13 3.80
C LEU A 175 12.71 -5.87 4.16
N GLU A 176 12.75 -4.85 3.30
CA GLU A 176 11.92 -3.64 3.41
C GLU A 176 10.43 -3.91 3.20
N ASP A 177 10.10 -4.80 2.27
CA ASP A 177 8.71 -5.21 2.03
C ASP A 177 8.21 -6.10 3.18
N TRP A 178 9.08 -6.99 3.70
CA TRP A 178 8.80 -7.75 4.91
C TRP A 178 8.56 -6.84 6.11
N ALA A 179 9.38 -5.81 6.30
CA ALA A 179 9.21 -4.83 7.38
C ALA A 179 7.85 -4.11 7.30
N ARG A 180 7.41 -3.77 6.08
CA ARG A 180 6.06 -3.22 5.85
C ARG A 180 4.97 -4.25 6.11
N HIS A 181 5.15 -5.47 5.64
CA HIS A 181 4.15 -6.53 5.77
C HIS A 181 3.92 -6.94 7.23
N THR A 182 4.99 -7.02 8.03
CA THR A 182 4.91 -7.48 9.41
C THR A 182 4.82 -6.35 10.43
N GLN A 183 4.97 -5.10 9.98
CA GLN A 183 5.11 -3.90 10.82
C GLN A 183 6.31 -3.97 11.78
N ILE A 184 7.27 -4.85 11.51
CA ILE A 184 8.52 -4.95 12.25
C ILE A 184 9.58 -4.13 11.52
N PRO A 185 10.29 -3.19 12.18
CA PRO A 185 11.32 -2.40 11.53
C PRO A 185 12.40 -3.26 10.86
N VAL A 186 12.84 -2.86 9.67
CA VAL A 186 13.86 -3.57 8.88
C VAL A 186 15.14 -3.83 9.66
N GLY A 187 15.54 -2.91 10.55
CA GLY A 187 16.70 -3.06 11.41
C GLY A 187 16.54 -4.16 12.45
N THR A 188 15.33 -4.33 12.98
CA THR A 188 14.98 -5.39 13.94
C THR A 188 14.99 -6.76 13.25
N LEU A 189 14.43 -6.86 12.04
CA LEU A 189 14.49 -8.09 11.25
C LEU A 189 15.94 -8.47 10.94
N ARG A 190 16.76 -7.50 10.50
CA ARG A 190 18.17 -7.73 10.19
C ARG A 190 18.96 -8.17 11.41
N TYR A 191 18.78 -7.49 12.54
CA TYR A 191 19.43 -7.84 13.81
C TYR A 191 19.06 -9.25 14.27
N ALA A 192 17.78 -9.63 14.19
CA ALA A 192 17.33 -10.97 14.58
C ALA A 192 17.91 -12.07 13.67
N MET A 193 18.06 -11.80 12.37
CA MET A 193 18.68 -12.71 11.42
C MET A 193 20.19 -12.84 11.64
N ASP A 194 20.89 -11.72 11.85
CA ASP A 194 22.35 -11.68 11.98
C ASP A 194 22.84 -12.22 13.33
N GLN A 195 22.15 -11.94 14.44
CA GLN A 195 22.55 -12.38 15.78
C GLN A 195 22.35 -13.87 16.02
N HIS A 196 21.36 -14.47 15.35
CA HIS A 196 20.98 -15.85 15.57
C HIS A 196 21.24 -16.77 14.37
N GLU A 197 21.81 -16.23 13.28
CA GLU A 197 21.99 -16.92 11.99
C GLU A 197 20.70 -17.61 11.51
N LEU A 198 19.55 -16.99 11.79
CA LEU A 198 18.25 -17.59 11.53
C LEU A 198 17.73 -17.25 10.13
N PRO A 199 17.02 -18.19 9.47
CA PRO A 199 16.20 -17.83 8.32
C PRO A 199 15.11 -16.85 8.76
N LEU A 200 14.68 -15.99 7.83
CA LEU A 200 13.71 -14.92 8.12
C LEU A 200 12.44 -15.46 8.79
N GLU A 201 11.97 -16.64 8.39
CA GLU A 201 10.79 -17.28 8.99
C GLU A 201 10.94 -17.49 10.50
N SER A 202 12.08 -18.00 10.94
CA SER A 202 12.37 -18.19 12.36
C SER A 202 12.59 -16.85 13.08
N ALA A 203 13.19 -15.86 12.41
CA ALA A 203 13.33 -14.51 12.96
C ALA A 203 11.96 -13.84 13.17
N LEU A 204 11.05 -13.97 12.22
CA LEU A 204 9.67 -13.47 12.32
C LEU A 204 8.90 -14.16 13.45
N HIS A 205 8.99 -15.49 13.52
CA HIS A 205 8.36 -16.26 14.59
C HIS A 205 8.91 -15.87 15.97
N ALA A 206 10.22 -15.67 16.11
CA ALA A 206 10.85 -15.23 17.35
C ALA A 206 10.43 -13.81 17.76
N LEU A 207 10.13 -12.95 16.78
CA LEU A 207 9.59 -11.61 16.98
C LEU A 207 8.06 -11.61 17.19
N GLY A 208 7.45 -12.79 17.34
CA GLY A 208 6.02 -12.94 17.64
C GLY A 208 5.11 -12.77 16.43
N TRP A 209 5.65 -12.77 15.21
CA TRP A 209 4.89 -12.65 13.98
C TRP A 209 4.74 -13.99 13.29
N SER A 210 3.50 -14.39 12.99
CA SER A 210 3.19 -15.53 12.14
C SER A 210 2.03 -15.21 11.18
N PRO A 211 1.89 -15.90 10.04
CA PRO A 211 0.80 -15.64 9.09
C PRO A 211 -0.60 -15.94 9.66
N GLN A 212 -0.70 -16.75 10.73
CA GLN A 212 -1.96 -17.09 11.41
C GLN A 212 -2.26 -16.20 12.61
N SER A 213 -1.33 -15.33 13.02
CA SER A 213 -1.74 -14.12 13.72
C SER A 213 -2.42 -13.22 12.68
N GLU A 214 -3.73 -13.45 12.48
CA GLU A 214 -4.62 -12.30 12.32
C GLU A 214 -4.16 -11.26 13.33
N PRO A 215 -4.14 -9.96 12.97
CA PRO A 215 -3.92 -8.97 13.99
C PRO A 215 -4.91 -9.32 15.10
N ALA A 216 -4.38 -9.66 16.27
CA ALA A 216 -5.09 -9.40 17.49
C ALA A 216 -5.23 -7.87 17.50
N ALA A 217 -6.18 -7.38 16.69
CA ALA A 217 -6.96 -6.26 17.04
C ALA A 217 -7.40 -6.63 18.44
N VAL A 218 -6.75 -5.99 19.41
CA VAL A 218 -7.28 -5.80 20.75
C VAL A 218 -8.58 -5.03 20.53
N HIS A 219 -9.58 -5.74 20.03
CA HIS A 219 -10.96 -5.42 20.13
C HIS A 219 -11.34 -6.25 21.32
N ASP A 220 -11.54 -5.58 22.44
CA ASP A 220 -12.01 -6.14 23.71
C ASP A 220 -13.37 -6.82 23.47
N LEU A 221 -13.30 -8.01 22.87
CA LEU A 221 -14.38 -8.96 22.75
C LEU A 221 -14.39 -9.68 24.08
N ILE A 222 -15.27 -9.22 24.94
CA ILE A 222 -15.49 -9.81 26.25
C ILE A 222 -16.74 -10.66 26.17
N THR A 223 -16.65 -11.82 26.80
CA THR A 223 -17.77 -12.73 26.98
C THR A 223 -18.40 -12.42 28.32
N ILE A 224 -19.64 -11.91 28.31
CA ILE A 224 -20.34 -11.45 29.50
C ILE A 224 -21.74 -12.05 29.58
N THR A 225 -22.30 -12.07 30.79
CA THR A 225 -23.72 -12.40 31.00
C THR A 225 -24.60 -11.15 30.83
N ALA A 226 -25.91 -11.33 30.66
CA ALA A 226 -26.84 -10.22 30.39
C ALA A 226 -26.85 -9.14 31.50
N ASP A 227 -26.56 -9.50 32.74
CA ASP A 227 -26.45 -8.61 33.90
C ASP A 227 -25.18 -7.74 33.90
N GLN A 228 -24.20 -8.06 33.04
CA GLN A 228 -22.90 -7.37 32.97
C GLN A 228 -22.80 -6.39 31.78
N LEU A 229 -23.89 -6.21 31.03
CA LEU A 229 -23.99 -5.27 29.91
C LEU A 229 -23.89 -3.82 30.39
N LEU A 230 -22.99 -3.04 29.79
CA LEU A 230 -22.85 -1.61 30.03
C LEU A 230 -23.37 -0.78 28.84
N PRO A 231 -23.84 0.46 29.07
CA PRO A 231 -24.17 1.38 28.00
C PRO A 231 -22.98 1.61 27.06
N GLY A 232 -23.18 1.37 25.77
CA GLY A 232 -22.14 1.44 24.74
C GLY A 232 -21.54 0.09 24.34
N ASP A 233 -21.86 -1.00 25.06
CA ASP A 233 -21.50 -2.35 24.62
C ASP A 233 -22.26 -2.72 23.34
N ARG A 234 -21.54 -3.25 22.35
CA ARG A 234 -22.13 -3.76 21.10
C ARG A 234 -22.16 -5.28 21.13
N VAL A 235 -23.35 -5.86 21.27
CA VAL A 235 -23.54 -7.32 21.20
C VAL A 235 -23.29 -7.80 19.79
N LEU A 236 -22.41 -8.80 19.65
CA LEU A 236 -22.02 -9.38 18.36
C LEU A 236 -22.53 -10.81 18.20
N GLY A 237 -22.77 -11.52 19.31
CA GLY A 237 -23.27 -12.89 19.29
C GLY A 237 -23.87 -13.30 20.63
N ILE A 238 -24.78 -14.28 20.57
CA ILE A 238 -25.44 -14.87 21.74
C ILE A 238 -25.26 -16.38 21.63
N THR A 239 -24.71 -17.00 22.67
CA THR A 239 -24.53 -18.45 22.76
C THR A 239 -25.33 -18.99 23.94
N THR A 240 -26.14 -20.01 23.69
CA THR A 240 -27.04 -20.64 24.67
C THR A 240 -26.71 -22.11 24.93
N GLU A 241 -25.54 -22.58 24.52
CA GLU A 241 -25.17 -23.99 24.68
C GLU A 241 -24.88 -24.33 26.15
N GLY A 242 -25.73 -25.19 26.72
CA GLY A 242 -25.47 -25.93 27.96
C GLY A 242 -25.53 -25.13 29.28
N SER A 243 -25.75 -23.82 29.24
CA SER A 243 -25.86 -22.97 30.44
C SER A 243 -27.28 -22.41 30.59
N PRO A 244 -27.84 -22.29 31.82
CA PRO A 244 -29.17 -21.75 32.04
C PRO A 244 -29.29 -20.25 31.71
N ALA A 245 -28.16 -19.55 31.53
CA ALA A 245 -28.12 -18.14 31.17
C ALA A 245 -27.40 -17.94 29.82
N PRO A 246 -27.97 -17.12 28.90
CA PRO A 246 -27.35 -16.82 27.62
C PRO A 246 -26.04 -16.04 27.85
N VAL A 247 -25.00 -16.47 27.16
CA VAL A 247 -23.69 -15.83 27.19
C VAL A 247 -23.57 -14.93 25.97
N LEU A 248 -23.22 -13.67 26.20
CA LEU A 248 -23.12 -12.63 25.17
C LEU A 248 -21.67 -12.37 24.82
N THR A 249 -21.35 -12.36 23.53
CA THR A 249 -20.07 -11.83 23.05
C THR A 249 -20.28 -10.36 22.71
N VAL A 250 -19.63 -9.46 23.45
CA VAL A 250 -19.80 -8.01 23.27
C VAL A 250 -18.48 -7.33 22.97
N ARG A 251 -18.54 -6.28 22.15
CA ARG A 251 -17.44 -5.35 21.94
C ARG A 251 -17.65 -4.13 22.84
N ARG A 252 -16.76 -3.94 23.81
CA ARG A 252 -16.80 -2.79 24.73
C ARG A 252 -15.89 -1.66 24.22
N PRO A 253 -16.39 -0.42 24.04
CA PRO A 253 -15.53 0.70 23.68
C PRO A 253 -14.61 1.08 24.85
N PRO A 254 -13.40 1.59 24.56
CA PRO A 254 -12.47 2.08 25.59
C PRO A 254 -13.13 3.19 26.42
N ALA A 255 -12.74 3.30 27.69
CA ALA A 255 -13.40 4.17 28.67
C ALA A 255 -13.58 5.63 28.20
N ASP A 256 -12.62 6.14 27.41
CA ASP A 256 -12.62 7.51 26.87
C ASP A 256 -13.68 7.77 25.79
N GLN A 257 -14.30 6.72 25.24
CA GLN A 257 -15.36 6.82 24.22
C GLN A 257 -16.76 6.53 24.77
N ARG A 258 -16.89 6.34 26.10
CA ARG A 258 -18.21 6.09 26.71
C ARG A 258 -19.00 7.39 26.77
N PRO A 259 -20.27 7.39 26.31
CA PRO A 259 -21.14 8.54 26.50
C PRO A 259 -21.32 8.76 28.01
N GLN A 260 -20.95 9.95 28.50
CA GLN A 260 -21.15 10.37 29.88
C GLN A 260 -22.66 10.32 30.21
N PRO A 261 -23.09 9.62 31.27
CA PRO A 261 -24.49 9.59 31.66
C PRO A 261 -24.90 11.00 32.14
N GLY A 262 -25.62 11.74 31.29
CA GLY A 262 -26.16 13.07 31.63
C GLY A 262 -26.09 14.13 30.54
N VAL A 263 -25.43 13.90 29.40
CA VAL A 263 -25.43 14.87 28.30
C VAL A 263 -26.53 14.52 27.30
N PRO A 264 -27.58 15.35 27.13
CA PRO A 264 -28.60 15.11 26.11
C PRO A 264 -27.97 15.25 24.72
N THR A 265 -27.82 14.11 24.03
CA THR A 265 -27.37 14.05 22.64
C THR A 265 -28.39 14.77 21.77
N SER A 266 -27.99 15.93 21.23
CA SER A 266 -28.77 16.68 20.26
C SER A 266 -28.82 15.89 18.95
N LEU A 267 -30.03 15.46 18.56
CA LEU A 267 -30.28 14.84 17.27
C LEU A 267 -29.96 15.84 16.15
N PRO A 268 -29.17 15.46 15.12
CA PRO A 268 -28.98 16.31 13.96
C PRO A 268 -30.29 16.40 13.16
N SER A 269 -30.73 17.64 12.90
CA SER A 269 -31.86 17.97 12.05
C SER A 269 -31.81 17.22 10.71
N ALA A 270 -32.91 16.56 10.37
CA ALA A 270 -33.16 15.96 9.07
C ALA A 270 -32.99 16.99 7.96
N GLN A 271 -31.89 16.90 7.20
CA GLN A 271 -31.77 17.62 5.94
C GLN A 271 -32.63 16.93 4.88
N ALA A 272 -33.42 17.77 4.22
CA ALA A 272 -34.43 17.40 3.23
C ALA A 272 -33.82 16.69 2.02
N LEU A 273 -34.43 15.56 1.64
CA LEU A 273 -34.18 14.87 0.37
C LEU A 273 -34.62 15.75 -0.81
N PRO A 274 -33.81 15.88 -1.88
CA PRO A 274 -34.25 16.53 -3.11
C PRO A 274 -35.26 15.63 -3.87
N ARG A 275 -36.37 16.26 -4.29
CA ARG A 275 -37.48 15.66 -5.04
C ARG A 275 -37.00 15.08 -6.38
N LEU A 276 -37.28 13.78 -6.59
CA LEU A 276 -37.19 13.12 -7.89
C LEU A 276 -38.15 13.76 -8.90
N ALA A 277 -37.61 14.17 -10.04
CA ALA A 277 -38.36 14.66 -11.19
C ALA A 277 -39.18 13.52 -11.82
N ARG A 278 -40.47 13.79 -12.09
CA ARG A 278 -41.39 12.90 -12.80
C ARG A 278 -40.98 12.74 -14.28
N PRO A 279 -41.13 11.55 -14.87
CA PRO A 279 -41.02 11.40 -16.32
C PRO A 279 -42.27 11.97 -17.02
N SER A 280 -42.02 12.72 -18.08
CA SER A 280 -43.01 13.31 -18.99
C SER A 280 -43.61 12.21 -19.88
N SER A 281 -44.93 12.05 -19.81
CA SER A 281 -45.70 11.24 -20.75
C SER A 281 -46.54 12.20 -21.60
N ALA A 282 -46.28 12.22 -22.90
CA ALA A 282 -47.19 12.79 -23.88
C ALA A 282 -47.10 12.00 -25.19
N ALA A 283 -48.15 11.23 -25.43
CA ALA A 283 -48.48 10.62 -26.69
C ALA A 283 -48.97 11.68 -27.71
N GLY A 284 -48.86 11.37 -29.00
CA GLY A 284 -49.53 12.08 -30.09
C GLY A 284 -48.93 11.71 -31.45
N LEU A 285 -49.35 10.63 -32.08
CA LEU A 285 -50.39 10.57 -33.14
C LEU A 285 -50.09 11.38 -34.41
N ARG A 286 -50.05 10.59 -35.51
CA ARG A 286 -50.63 10.79 -36.85
C ARG A 286 -49.74 11.23 -38.02
N ARG A 287 -49.77 10.29 -38.98
CA ARG A 287 -49.75 10.36 -40.45
C ARG A 287 -48.40 10.56 -41.13
#